data_AF-A0A1I6XN26-F1
#
_entry.id   AF-A0A1I6XN26-F1
#
_cell.length_a   1.000
_cell.length_b   1.000
_cell.length_c   1.000
_cell.angle_alpha   90.00
_cell.angle_beta   90.00
_cell.angle_gamma   90.00
#
_symmetry.space_group_name_H-M   'P 1'
#
loop_
_entity.id
_entity.type
_entity.pdbx_description
1 polymer ?
#
loop_
_entity_poly.entity_id
_entity_poly.type
_entity_poly.pdbx_seq_one_letter_code
_entity_poly.pdbx_strand_id
1 'polypeptide(L)'
;MKKKLLVMGVALISMLSVSACGAVITENTTYGEYTVGQLQNTALDTADYLLAMDADQAMENAELAVSRREDPSSVSTDLFEKWNVVTKEDAEGEIASELFKEWANVQSEVGGYVSTYEGLYDKKSNDKGFNVTKSGKTITGVLTMKFEKRDVALTYVFNAKSMEVTAVNIAPVYTDDELMAGAGVNVLMGMGTVFVILILISLCIYAFNIIPYLENKKKAKKQAEATPASVAATASTATVDVTDDSELIAVIAAAIAASTGASTDDFVVRSIKRRF
;
A
#
# COMPACT_ATOMS: atom_id res chain seq x y z
N MET A 1 -3.14 -24.07 32.94
CA MET A 1 -3.33 -24.35 31.49
C MET A 1 -4.80 -24.36 31.07
N LYS A 2 -5.71 -24.98 31.84
CA LYS A 2 -7.16 -25.05 31.53
C LYS A 2 -7.85 -23.69 31.29
N LYS A 3 -7.51 -22.65 32.07
CA LYS A 3 -8.07 -21.29 31.87
C LYS A 3 -7.58 -20.60 30.59
N LYS A 4 -6.35 -20.87 30.14
CA LYS A 4 -5.79 -20.30 28.89
C LYS A 4 -6.40 -20.97 27.65
N LEU A 5 -6.65 -22.28 27.71
CA LEU A 5 -7.37 -23.02 26.66
C LEU A 5 -8.83 -22.59 26.54
N LEU A 6 -9.50 -22.29 27.65
CA LEU A 6 -10.89 -21.82 27.64
C LEU A 6 -11.03 -20.43 27.00
N VAL A 7 -10.13 -19.50 27.32
CA VAL A 7 -10.12 -18.16 26.71
C VAL A 7 -9.81 -18.22 25.21
N MET A 8 -8.89 -19.09 24.80
CA MET A 8 -8.57 -19.27 23.37
C MET A 8 -9.73 -19.93 22.61
N GLY A 9 -10.45 -20.86 23.23
CA GLY A 9 -11.64 -21.49 22.64
C GLY A 9 -12.82 -20.51 22.48
N VAL A 10 -13.06 -19.66 23.48
CA VAL A 10 -14.11 -18.62 23.40
C VAL A 10 -13.77 -17.56 22.36
N ALA A 11 -12.50 -17.17 22.23
CA ALA A 11 -12.06 -16.24 21.18
C ALA A 11 -12.26 -16.81 19.76
N LEU A 12 -11.95 -18.09 19.54
CA LEU A 12 -12.17 -18.79 18.28
C LEU A 12 -13.66 -18.96 17.94
N ILE A 13 -14.50 -19.25 18.94
CA ILE A 13 -15.95 -19.35 18.75
C ILE A 13 -16.58 -17.99 18.46
N SER A 14 -16.09 -16.91 19.11
CA SER A 14 -16.53 -15.54 18.80
C SER A 14 -16.13 -15.06 17.39
N MET A 15 -15.02 -15.57 16.85
CA MET A 15 -14.63 -15.33 15.45
C MET A 15 -15.49 -16.10 14.44
N LEU A 16 -16.05 -17.25 14.83
CA LEU A 16 -16.87 -18.10 13.95
C LEU A 16 -18.37 -17.78 13.99
N SER A 17 -18.84 -17.08 15.04
CA SER A 17 -20.25 -16.73 15.21
C SER A 17 -20.72 -15.51 14.42
N VAL A 18 -19.85 -14.86 13.63
CA VAL A 18 -20.26 -13.82 12.66
C VAL A 18 -20.68 -14.49 11.34
N SER A 19 -21.50 -15.54 11.42
CA SER A 19 -22.29 -15.99 10.28
C SER A 19 -23.53 -15.12 10.25
N ALA A 20 -23.40 -13.95 9.63
CA ALA A 20 -24.51 -13.05 9.38
C ALA A 20 -25.64 -13.85 8.71
N CYS A 21 -26.80 -13.89 9.36
CA CYS A 21 -28.04 -14.40 8.78
C CYS A 21 -28.40 -13.46 7.62
N GLY A 22 -27.96 -13.81 6.41
CA GLY A 22 -28.25 -13.03 5.21
C GLY A 22 -29.73 -13.14 4.89
N ALA A 23 -30.46 -12.04 5.04
CA ALA A 23 -31.79 -11.93 4.48
C ALA A 23 -31.73 -12.26 2.98
N VAL A 24 -32.69 -13.02 2.49
CA VAL A 24 -32.79 -13.30 1.06
C VAL A 24 -33.10 -11.99 0.35
N ILE A 25 -32.20 -11.55 -0.53
CA ILE A 25 -32.38 -10.38 -1.38
C ILE A 25 -33.27 -10.77 -2.56
N THR A 26 -34.28 -9.96 -2.84
CA THR A 26 -35.24 -10.11 -3.95
C THR A 26 -35.31 -8.80 -4.74
N GLU A 27 -35.96 -8.82 -5.91
CA GLU A 27 -36.14 -7.61 -6.74
C GLU A 27 -36.81 -6.46 -6.01
N ASN A 28 -37.73 -6.79 -5.08
CA ASN A 28 -38.49 -5.84 -4.29
C ASN A 28 -37.78 -5.45 -2.98
N THR A 29 -36.61 -6.01 -2.69
CA THR A 29 -35.77 -5.54 -1.58
C THR A 29 -35.37 -4.10 -1.86
N THR A 30 -35.52 -3.22 -0.86
CA THR A 30 -35.26 -1.78 -1.02
C THR A 30 -34.01 -1.33 -0.31
N TYR A 31 -33.35 -0.34 -0.91
CA TYR A 31 -32.25 0.43 -0.34
C TYR A 31 -32.54 1.91 -0.55
N GLY A 32 -32.83 2.63 0.54
CA GLY A 32 -33.42 3.97 0.45
C GLY A 32 -34.79 3.89 -0.25
N GLU A 33 -34.96 4.67 -1.32
CA GLU A 33 -36.19 4.71 -2.12
C GLU A 33 -36.16 3.77 -3.33
N TYR A 34 -35.02 3.11 -3.58
CA TYR A 34 -34.82 2.27 -4.78
C TYR A 34 -34.97 0.79 -4.46
N THR A 35 -35.61 0.06 -5.36
CA THR A 35 -35.63 -1.41 -5.33
C THR A 35 -34.36 -1.98 -5.94
N VAL A 36 -33.99 -3.20 -5.55
CA VAL A 36 -32.87 -3.92 -6.17
C VAL A 36 -33.08 -4.14 -7.66
N GLY A 37 -34.32 -4.37 -8.11
CA GLY A 37 -34.65 -4.43 -9.54
C GLY A 37 -34.39 -3.12 -10.27
N GLN A 38 -34.68 -1.96 -9.66
CA GLN A 38 -34.34 -0.66 -10.24
C GLN A 38 -32.84 -0.46 -10.36
N LEU A 39 -32.07 -0.83 -9.32
CA LEU A 39 -30.61 -0.76 -9.35
C LEU A 39 -30.02 -1.68 -10.44
N GLN A 40 -30.60 -2.87 -10.63
CA GLN A 40 -30.21 -3.79 -11.69
C GLN A 40 -30.44 -3.17 -13.06
N ASN A 41 -31.62 -2.58 -13.31
CA ASN A 41 -31.93 -1.95 -14.59
C ASN A 41 -31.00 -0.78 -14.89
N THR A 42 -30.67 0.05 -13.89
CA THR A 42 -29.68 1.13 -14.06
C THR A 42 -28.31 0.59 -14.47
N ALA A 43 -27.88 -0.53 -13.89
CA ALA A 43 -26.61 -1.16 -14.27
C ALA A 43 -26.68 -1.77 -15.68
N LEU A 44 -27.81 -2.35 -16.07
CA LEU A 44 -28.04 -2.89 -17.42
C LEU A 44 -28.02 -1.77 -18.48
N ASP A 45 -28.74 -0.67 -18.25
CA ASP A 45 -28.78 0.47 -19.16
C ASP A 45 -27.37 1.06 -19.35
N THR A 46 -26.58 1.12 -18.28
CA THR A 46 -25.19 1.57 -18.33
C THR A 46 -24.31 0.58 -19.09
N ALA A 47 -24.47 -0.73 -18.87
CA ALA A 47 -23.75 -1.75 -19.62
C ALA A 47 -24.05 -1.66 -21.12
N ASP A 48 -25.32 -1.51 -21.51
CA ASP A 48 -25.73 -1.34 -22.90
C ASP A 48 -25.10 -0.09 -23.53
N TYR A 49 -25.04 1.00 -22.77
CA TYR A 49 -24.37 2.22 -23.21
C TYR A 49 -22.87 2.02 -23.44
N LEU A 50 -22.18 1.37 -22.50
CA LEU A 50 -20.75 1.04 -22.63
C LEU A 50 -20.49 0.12 -23.82
N LEU A 51 -21.27 -0.95 -23.95
CA LEU A 51 -21.14 -1.93 -25.04
C LEU A 51 -21.36 -1.35 -26.43
N ALA A 52 -22.06 -0.22 -26.54
CA ALA A 52 -22.26 0.50 -27.79
C ALA A 52 -21.06 1.37 -28.22
N MET A 53 -20.04 1.52 -27.36
CA MET A 53 -18.87 2.37 -27.59
C MET A 53 -17.60 1.54 -27.78
N ASP A 54 -16.81 1.89 -28.80
CA ASP A 54 -15.42 1.44 -28.89
C ASP A 54 -14.49 2.23 -27.95
N ALA A 55 -13.22 1.83 -27.88
CA ALA A 55 -12.25 2.44 -26.97
C ALA A 55 -11.97 3.92 -27.29
N ASP A 56 -11.97 4.31 -28.56
CA ASP A 56 -11.72 5.70 -28.97
C ASP A 56 -12.89 6.60 -28.58
N GLN A 57 -14.13 6.14 -28.84
CA GLN A 57 -15.36 6.82 -28.42
C GLN A 57 -15.47 6.94 -26.90
N ALA A 58 -15.07 5.89 -26.18
CA ALA A 58 -15.04 5.93 -24.72
C ALA A 58 -14.03 6.98 -24.21
N MET A 59 -12.85 7.08 -24.82
CA MET A 59 -11.88 8.13 -24.45
C MET A 59 -12.38 9.53 -24.78
N GLU A 60 -13.02 9.74 -25.93
CA GLU A 60 -13.65 11.02 -26.29
C GLU A 60 -14.74 11.41 -25.26
N ASN A 61 -15.61 10.48 -24.90
CA ASN A 61 -16.63 10.70 -23.87
C ASN A 61 -16.03 10.97 -22.48
N ALA A 62 -14.88 10.38 -22.18
CA ALA A 62 -14.16 10.66 -20.94
C ALA A 62 -13.65 12.11 -20.86
N GLU A 63 -13.23 12.67 -22.00
CA GLU A 63 -12.83 14.08 -22.10
C GLU A 63 -14.04 15.02 -22.04
N LEU A 64 -15.13 14.67 -22.72
CA LEU A 64 -16.39 15.42 -22.67
C LEU A 64 -16.97 15.46 -21.24
N ALA A 65 -16.79 14.40 -20.46
CA ALA A 65 -17.21 14.40 -19.06
C ALA A 65 -16.40 15.36 -18.18
N VAL A 66 -15.11 15.54 -18.47
CA VAL A 66 -14.27 16.53 -17.79
C VAL A 66 -14.65 17.94 -18.21
N SER A 67 -14.85 18.20 -19.50
CA SER A 67 -15.21 19.53 -19.99
C SER A 67 -16.58 19.98 -19.49
N ARG A 68 -17.58 19.09 -19.39
CA ARG A 68 -18.89 19.42 -18.77
C ARG A 68 -18.76 19.85 -17.31
N ARG A 69 -17.84 19.25 -16.55
CA ARG A 69 -17.58 19.66 -15.16
C ARG A 69 -17.05 21.10 -15.09
N GLU A 70 -16.17 21.46 -16.02
CA GLU A 70 -15.59 22.81 -16.09
C GLU A 70 -16.59 23.85 -16.61
N ASP A 71 -17.38 23.49 -17.63
CA ASP A 71 -18.42 24.32 -18.21
C ASP A 71 -19.64 23.46 -18.61
N PRO A 72 -20.69 23.39 -17.76
CA PRO A 72 -21.89 22.61 -18.02
C PRO A 72 -22.66 23.00 -19.28
N SER A 73 -22.42 24.19 -19.84
CA SER A 73 -23.07 24.69 -21.05
C SER A 73 -22.34 24.29 -22.35
N SER A 74 -21.12 23.77 -22.24
CA SER A 74 -20.22 23.48 -23.38
C SER A 74 -20.44 22.11 -24.03
N VAL A 75 -21.17 21.20 -23.39
CA VAL A 75 -21.39 19.82 -23.82
C VAL A 75 -22.88 19.55 -23.97
N SER A 76 -23.29 18.96 -25.11
CA SER A 76 -24.70 18.61 -25.37
C SER A 76 -25.20 17.57 -24.37
N THR A 77 -26.46 17.72 -23.95
CA THR A 77 -27.07 16.98 -22.84
C THR A 77 -27.20 15.47 -23.07
N ASP A 78 -27.20 14.99 -24.33
CA ASP A 78 -27.53 13.61 -24.69
C ASP A 78 -26.72 12.52 -23.96
N LEU A 79 -25.44 12.78 -23.65
CA LEU A 79 -24.58 11.86 -22.89
C LEU A 79 -25.04 11.71 -21.42
N PHE A 80 -25.54 12.79 -20.82
CA PHE A 80 -25.86 12.90 -19.40
C PHE A 80 -27.37 12.80 -19.11
N GLU A 81 -28.21 13.06 -20.10
CA GLU A 81 -29.67 12.94 -20.00
C GLU A 81 -30.10 11.47 -19.82
N LYS A 82 -29.30 10.52 -20.31
CA LYS A 82 -29.45 9.08 -20.03
C LYS A 82 -28.83 8.63 -18.70
N TRP A 83 -27.83 9.34 -18.20
CA TRP A 83 -27.10 9.01 -16.97
C TRP A 83 -27.67 9.79 -15.77
N ASN A 84 -28.98 9.67 -15.54
CA ASN A 84 -29.67 10.29 -14.40
C ASN A 84 -29.43 9.49 -13.10
N VAL A 85 -28.17 9.25 -12.78
CA VAL A 85 -27.76 8.65 -11.52
C VAL A 85 -27.69 9.76 -10.49
N VAL A 86 -28.34 9.58 -9.32
CA VAL A 86 -28.28 10.58 -8.24
C VAL A 86 -26.86 10.62 -7.69
N THR A 87 -26.09 11.57 -8.18
CA THR A 87 -24.73 11.91 -7.77
C THR A 87 -24.71 13.32 -7.22
N LYS A 88 -23.63 13.69 -6.52
CA LYS A 88 -23.40 15.11 -6.29
C LYS A 88 -23.03 15.76 -7.62
N GLU A 89 -23.61 16.93 -7.89
CA GLU A 89 -23.49 17.68 -9.15
C GLU A 89 -22.02 17.92 -9.55
N ASP A 90 -21.10 17.98 -8.58
CA ASP A 90 -19.66 18.16 -8.77
C ASP A 90 -18.86 16.87 -9.04
N ALA A 91 -19.44 15.71 -8.76
CA ALA A 91 -18.80 14.38 -8.89
C ALA A 91 -19.22 13.62 -10.17
N GLU A 92 -20.30 14.04 -10.83
CA GLU A 92 -20.83 13.41 -12.06
C GLU A 92 -19.78 13.24 -13.16
N GLY A 93 -19.11 14.34 -13.52
CA GLY A 93 -18.13 14.33 -14.60
C GLY A 93 -16.89 13.49 -14.27
N GLU A 94 -16.49 13.44 -13.00
CA GLU A 94 -15.34 12.64 -12.56
C GLU A 94 -15.65 11.15 -12.64
N ILE A 95 -16.79 10.73 -12.07
CA ILE A 95 -17.24 9.33 -12.09
C ILE A 95 -17.44 8.84 -13.53
N ALA A 96 -18.08 9.64 -14.38
CA ALA A 96 -18.28 9.30 -15.79
C ALA A 96 -16.95 9.21 -16.55
N SER A 97 -16.04 10.17 -16.35
CA SER A 97 -14.72 10.16 -16.98
C SER A 97 -13.90 8.93 -16.58
N GLU A 98 -13.90 8.57 -15.30
CA GLU A 98 -13.21 7.39 -14.78
C GLU A 98 -13.79 6.11 -15.39
N LEU A 99 -15.11 5.95 -15.37
CA LEU A 99 -15.79 4.79 -15.95
C LEU A 99 -15.44 4.60 -17.44
N PHE A 100 -15.47 5.66 -18.24
CA PHE A 100 -15.17 5.55 -19.66
C PHE A 100 -13.71 5.22 -19.94
N LYS A 101 -12.77 5.77 -19.15
CA LYS A 101 -11.34 5.40 -19.24
C LYS A 101 -11.13 3.93 -18.88
N GLU A 102 -11.76 3.47 -17.80
CA GLU A 102 -11.71 2.06 -17.39
C GLU A 102 -12.27 1.16 -18.49
N TRP A 103 -13.42 1.51 -19.08
CA TRP A 103 -14.02 0.76 -20.16
C TRP A 103 -13.10 0.64 -21.38
N ALA A 104 -12.52 1.76 -21.83
CA ALA A 104 -11.57 1.79 -22.94
C ALA A 104 -10.38 0.84 -22.71
N ASN A 105 -9.85 0.80 -21.48
CA ASN A 105 -8.74 -0.07 -21.13
C ASN A 105 -9.15 -1.55 -21.14
N VAL A 106 -10.32 -1.87 -20.60
CA VAL A 106 -10.82 -3.24 -20.45
C VAL A 106 -11.09 -3.92 -21.80
N GLN A 107 -11.58 -3.19 -22.81
CA GLN A 107 -11.95 -3.76 -24.12
C GLN A 107 -10.83 -4.59 -24.77
N SER A 108 -9.57 -4.17 -24.61
CA SER A 108 -8.41 -4.86 -25.19
C SER A 108 -8.15 -6.25 -24.58
N GLU A 109 -8.59 -6.47 -23.33
CA GLU A 109 -8.27 -7.66 -22.52
C GLU A 109 -9.36 -8.74 -22.58
N VAL A 110 -10.60 -8.37 -22.88
CA VAL A 110 -11.78 -9.22 -22.61
C VAL A 110 -12.36 -9.94 -23.82
N GLY A 111 -12.05 -9.48 -25.04
CA GLY A 111 -12.56 -10.08 -26.29
C GLY A 111 -13.97 -9.59 -26.63
N GLY A 112 -14.69 -10.34 -27.49
CA GLY A 112 -16.06 -9.97 -27.88
C GLY A 112 -17.06 -10.14 -26.73
N TYR A 113 -18.08 -9.28 -26.68
CA TYR A 113 -19.21 -9.44 -25.76
C TYR A 113 -20.05 -10.67 -26.13
N VAL A 114 -20.43 -11.45 -25.12
CA VAL A 114 -21.24 -12.67 -25.29
C VAL A 114 -22.64 -12.47 -24.76
N SER A 115 -22.78 -12.10 -23.48
CA SER A 115 -24.07 -11.92 -22.82
C SER A 115 -23.92 -11.31 -21.43
N THR A 116 -24.87 -10.52 -20.98
CA THR A 116 -25.04 -10.19 -19.57
C THR A 116 -25.81 -11.32 -18.88
N TYR A 117 -25.46 -11.71 -17.65
CA TYR A 117 -26.33 -12.66 -16.96
C TYR A 117 -27.58 -11.93 -16.44
N GLU A 118 -28.72 -12.61 -16.51
CA GLU A 118 -30.00 -12.08 -16.04
C GLU A 118 -30.32 -12.62 -14.63
N GLY A 119 -30.70 -11.74 -13.71
CA GLY A 119 -31.29 -12.10 -12.42
C GLY A 119 -30.43 -11.83 -11.17
N LEU A 120 -31.11 -11.86 -10.02
CA LEU A 120 -30.60 -11.33 -8.74
C LEU A 120 -29.88 -12.35 -7.86
N TYR A 121 -30.27 -13.62 -7.96
CA TYR A 121 -29.72 -14.70 -7.17
C TYR A 121 -30.31 -16.06 -7.58
N ASP A 122 -29.47 -17.01 -7.99
CA ASP A 122 -29.84 -18.43 -7.94
C ASP A 122 -29.05 -19.10 -6.80
N LYS A 123 -29.75 -19.70 -5.83
CA LYS A 123 -29.16 -20.49 -4.73
C LYS A 123 -28.44 -21.74 -5.22
N LYS A 124 -28.69 -22.19 -6.45
CA LYS A 124 -28.19 -23.46 -6.99
C LYS A 124 -26.96 -23.34 -7.89
N SER A 125 -26.73 -22.21 -8.57
CA SER A 125 -25.70 -22.12 -9.63
C SER A 125 -24.36 -21.52 -9.19
N ASN A 126 -24.27 -20.84 -8.03
CA ASN A 126 -23.10 -20.03 -7.66
C ASN A 126 -22.72 -18.95 -8.71
N ASP A 127 -23.59 -18.67 -9.69
CA ASP A 127 -23.28 -17.86 -10.87
C ASP A 127 -24.43 -16.87 -11.09
N LYS A 128 -24.13 -15.56 -11.20
CA LYS A 128 -25.10 -14.46 -11.04
C LYS A 128 -24.93 -13.36 -12.08
N GLY A 129 -26.04 -12.70 -12.41
CA GLY A 129 -26.05 -11.49 -13.24
C GLY A 129 -25.83 -10.23 -12.45
N PHE A 130 -26.65 -10.02 -11.42
CA PHE A 130 -26.56 -8.84 -10.59
C PHE A 130 -26.56 -9.21 -9.11
N ASN A 131 -25.64 -8.66 -8.33
CA ASN A 131 -25.51 -8.92 -6.90
C ASN A 131 -25.45 -7.61 -6.13
N VAL A 132 -26.29 -7.47 -5.10
CA VAL A 132 -26.23 -6.33 -4.18
C VAL A 132 -25.73 -6.79 -2.82
N THR A 133 -24.68 -6.13 -2.33
CA THR A 133 -24.15 -6.34 -0.99
C THR A 133 -24.21 -5.04 -0.19
N LYS A 134 -24.42 -5.14 1.12
CA LYS A 134 -24.36 -3.99 2.03
C LYS A 134 -23.34 -4.26 3.11
N SER A 135 -22.35 -3.38 3.22
CA SER A 135 -21.31 -3.44 4.25
C SER A 135 -21.17 -2.07 4.92
N GLY A 136 -21.55 -1.99 6.20
CA GLY A 136 -21.49 -0.76 6.98
C GLY A 136 -22.26 0.40 6.34
N LYS A 137 -21.53 1.42 5.87
CA LYS A 137 -22.07 2.65 5.25
C LYS A 137 -22.11 2.58 3.72
N THR A 138 -21.83 1.44 3.13
CA THR A 138 -21.72 1.27 1.69
C THR A 138 -22.66 0.18 1.20
N ILE A 139 -23.29 0.42 0.05
CA ILE A 139 -24.02 -0.58 -0.73
C ILE A 139 -23.29 -0.73 -2.05
N THR A 140 -23.14 -1.97 -2.52
CA THR A 140 -22.41 -2.28 -3.74
C THR A 140 -23.28 -3.15 -4.62
N GLY A 141 -23.59 -2.68 -5.82
CA GLY A 141 -24.29 -3.43 -6.87
C GLY A 141 -23.29 -3.85 -7.93
N VAL A 142 -23.17 -5.15 -8.20
CA VAL A 142 -22.23 -5.71 -9.18
C VAL A 142 -23.02 -6.42 -10.27
N LEU A 143 -22.96 -5.88 -11.49
CA LEU A 143 -23.43 -6.54 -12.71
C LEU A 143 -22.24 -7.27 -13.34
N THR A 144 -22.37 -8.57 -13.60
CA THR A 144 -21.36 -9.35 -14.31
C THR A 144 -21.79 -9.53 -15.76
N MET A 145 -20.87 -9.34 -16.69
CA MET A 145 -21.05 -9.48 -18.13
C MET A 145 -20.06 -10.53 -18.65
N LYS A 146 -20.53 -11.43 -19.52
CA LYS A 146 -19.69 -12.43 -20.16
C LYS A 146 -19.05 -11.86 -21.42
N PHE A 147 -17.74 -12.08 -21.52
CA PHE A 147 -16.96 -11.87 -22.73
C PHE A 147 -16.17 -13.13 -23.07
N GLU A 148 -15.66 -13.20 -24.29
CA GLU A 148 -14.98 -14.39 -24.82
C GLU A 148 -13.75 -14.83 -24.00
N LYS A 149 -12.96 -13.88 -23.49
CA LYS A 149 -11.71 -14.20 -22.77
C LYS A 149 -11.89 -14.20 -21.26
N ARG A 150 -12.63 -13.22 -20.74
CA ARG A 150 -12.79 -13.01 -19.30
C ARG A 150 -14.06 -12.19 -19.04
N ASP A 151 -14.83 -12.59 -18.04
CA ASP A 151 -15.99 -11.83 -17.58
C ASP A 151 -15.58 -10.43 -17.09
N VAL A 152 -16.52 -9.50 -17.14
CA VAL A 152 -16.34 -8.11 -16.73
C VAL A 152 -17.38 -7.75 -15.69
N ALA A 153 -16.96 -7.11 -14.60
CA ALA A 153 -17.84 -6.64 -13.54
C ALA A 153 -18.01 -5.11 -13.64
N LEU A 154 -19.24 -4.67 -13.84
CA LEU A 154 -19.67 -3.28 -13.66
C LEU A 154 -20.18 -3.12 -12.22
N THR A 155 -19.50 -2.29 -11.44
CA THR A 155 -19.68 -2.14 -10.00
C THR A 155 -20.12 -0.74 -9.65
N TYR A 156 -21.32 -0.60 -9.11
CA TYR A 156 -21.81 0.62 -8.49
C TYR A 156 -21.54 0.61 -7.00
N VAL A 157 -21.02 1.71 -6.49
CA VAL A 157 -20.83 1.95 -5.05
C VAL A 157 -21.72 3.10 -4.63
N PHE A 158 -22.60 2.85 -3.66
CA PHE A 158 -23.55 3.81 -3.12
C PHE A 158 -23.26 4.09 -1.65
N ASN A 159 -23.52 5.32 -1.23
CA ASN A 159 -23.64 5.64 0.18
C ASN A 159 -24.93 5.04 0.74
N ALA A 160 -24.84 4.20 1.77
CA ALA A 160 -25.98 3.48 2.32
C ALA A 160 -27.04 4.36 3.00
N LYS A 161 -26.76 5.64 3.23
CA LYS A 161 -27.71 6.61 3.81
C LYS A 161 -28.33 7.52 2.76
N SER A 162 -27.51 8.16 1.93
CA SER A 162 -28.00 9.13 0.93
C SER A 162 -28.44 8.48 -0.37
N MET A 163 -28.06 7.22 -0.63
CA MET A 163 -28.21 6.56 -1.93
C MET A 163 -27.49 7.29 -3.07
N GLU A 164 -26.62 8.25 -2.76
CA GLU A 164 -25.74 8.88 -3.74
C GLU A 164 -24.74 7.85 -4.26
N VAL A 165 -24.52 7.83 -5.56
CA VAL A 165 -23.43 7.07 -6.17
C VAL A 165 -22.11 7.77 -5.85
N THR A 166 -21.18 6.99 -5.29
CA THR A 166 -19.84 7.45 -4.92
C THR A 166 -18.77 7.00 -5.90
N ALA A 167 -19.01 5.92 -6.64
CA ALA A 167 -18.14 5.41 -7.69
C ALA A 167 -18.90 4.45 -8.59
N VAL A 168 -18.49 4.37 -9.86
CA VAL A 168 -18.91 3.34 -10.82
C VAL A 168 -17.65 2.83 -11.49
N ASN A 169 -17.35 1.55 -11.32
CA ASN A 169 -16.12 0.95 -11.83
C ASN A 169 -16.44 -0.19 -12.79
N ILE A 170 -15.59 -0.39 -13.79
CA ILE A 170 -15.64 -1.53 -14.70
C ILE A 170 -14.28 -2.21 -14.78
N ALA A 171 -14.23 -3.49 -14.45
CA ALA A 171 -12.99 -4.24 -14.40
C ALA A 171 -13.17 -5.71 -14.81
N PRO A 172 -12.12 -6.37 -15.33
CA PRO A 172 -12.17 -7.80 -15.61
C PRO A 172 -12.30 -8.60 -14.30
N VAL A 173 -13.06 -9.68 -14.32
CA VAL A 173 -13.23 -10.57 -13.18
C VAL A 173 -12.03 -11.52 -13.10
N TYR A 174 -11.29 -11.43 -12.00
CA TYR A 174 -10.19 -12.33 -11.68
C TYR A 174 -10.65 -13.42 -10.74
N THR A 175 -10.14 -14.63 -10.98
CA THR A 175 -10.37 -15.74 -10.05
C THR A 175 -9.67 -15.47 -8.72
N ASP A 176 -10.21 -16.03 -7.63
CA ASP A 176 -9.59 -15.91 -6.31
C ASP A 176 -8.12 -16.36 -6.32
N ASP A 177 -7.79 -17.39 -7.09
CA ASP A 177 -6.41 -17.89 -7.24
C ASP A 177 -5.49 -16.87 -7.93
N GLU A 178 -5.95 -16.21 -8.99
CA GLU A 178 -5.20 -15.15 -9.67
C GLU A 178 -5.00 -13.94 -8.75
N LEU A 179 -6.04 -13.56 -8.00
CA LEU A 179 -5.97 -12.47 -7.02
C LEU A 179 -5.02 -12.80 -5.87
N MET A 180 -5.05 -14.04 -5.37
CA MET A 180 -4.14 -14.51 -4.32
C MET A 180 -2.70 -14.60 -4.82
N ALA A 181 -2.47 -15.07 -6.05
CA ALA A 181 -1.15 -15.06 -6.65
C ALA A 181 -0.62 -13.62 -6.81
N GLY A 182 -1.44 -12.69 -7.32
CA GLY A 182 -1.10 -11.28 -7.43
C GLY A 182 -0.80 -10.63 -6.08
N ALA A 183 -1.65 -10.87 -5.07
CA ALA A 183 -1.44 -10.39 -3.71
C ALA A 183 -0.16 -10.97 -3.09
N GLY A 184 0.12 -12.25 -3.33
CA GLY A 184 1.32 -12.93 -2.86
C GLY A 184 2.60 -12.32 -3.43
N VAL A 185 2.61 -11.94 -4.71
CA VAL A 185 3.73 -11.23 -5.33
C VAL A 185 3.95 -9.86 -4.66
N ASN A 186 2.88 -9.10 -4.39
CA ASN A 186 3.00 -7.83 -3.69
C ASN A 186 3.50 -7.97 -2.24
N VAL A 187 3.06 -9.00 -1.52
CA VAL A 187 3.58 -9.31 -0.18
C VAL A 187 5.05 -9.70 -0.24
N LEU A 188 5.45 -10.51 -1.22
CA LEU A 188 6.86 -10.90 -1.40
C LEU A 188 7.74 -9.68 -1.73
N MET A 189 7.27 -8.80 -2.61
CA MET A 189 7.99 -7.57 -2.96
C MET A 189 8.06 -6.58 -1.80
N GLY A 190 6.96 -6.35 -1.09
CA GLY A 190 6.91 -5.41 0.04
C GLY A 190 7.56 -5.97 1.30
N MET A 191 6.98 -7.04 1.85
CA MET A 191 7.41 -7.64 3.12
C MET A 191 8.70 -8.44 2.97
N GLY A 192 8.86 -9.17 1.87
CA GLY A 192 10.07 -9.97 1.62
C GLY A 192 11.34 -9.12 1.48
N THR A 193 11.27 -7.99 0.76
CA THR A 193 12.42 -7.07 0.62
C THR A 193 12.85 -6.51 1.97
N VAL A 194 11.91 -6.14 2.84
CA VAL A 194 12.22 -5.67 4.19
C VAL A 194 12.94 -6.76 4.99
N PHE A 195 12.47 -8.02 4.92
CA PHE A 195 13.16 -9.14 5.56
C PHE A 195 14.59 -9.34 5.04
N VAL A 196 14.81 -9.26 3.73
CA VAL A 196 16.16 -9.40 3.12
C VAL A 196 17.10 -8.29 3.60
N ILE A 197 16.62 -7.03 3.64
CA ILE A 197 17.42 -5.89 4.11
C ILE A 197 17.80 -6.07 5.59
N LEU A 198 16.87 -6.50 6.44
CA LEU A 198 17.15 -6.74 7.86
C LEU A 198 18.17 -7.86 8.08
N ILE A 199 18.12 -8.92 7.27
CA ILE A 199 19.12 -10.00 7.31
C ILE A 199 20.50 -9.47 6.90
N LEU A 200 20.57 -8.67 5.82
CA LEU A 200 21.83 -8.05 5.37
C LEU A 200 22.45 -7.14 6.43
N ILE A 201 21.64 -6.25 7.05
CA ILE A 201 22.12 -5.36 8.11
C ILE A 201 22.63 -6.17 9.30
N SER A 202 21.91 -7.23 9.68
CA SER A 202 22.32 -8.14 10.76
C SER A 202 23.67 -8.81 10.45
N LEU A 203 23.88 -9.26 9.21
CA LEU A 203 25.15 -9.85 8.77
C LEU A 203 26.29 -8.82 8.74
N CYS A 204 26.03 -7.58 8.31
CA CYS A 204 27.04 -6.52 8.32
C CYS A 204 27.50 -6.17 9.74
N ILE A 205 26.56 -6.01 10.67
CA ILE A 205 26.88 -5.75 12.10
C ILE A 205 27.66 -6.94 12.69
N TYR A 206 27.22 -8.17 12.37
CA TYR A 206 27.95 -9.37 12.78
C TYR A 206 29.38 -9.41 12.22
N ALA A 207 29.59 -9.06 10.95
CA ALA A 207 30.90 -9.01 10.32
C ALA A 207 31.82 -7.95 10.95
N PHE A 208 31.29 -6.78 11.33
CA PHE A 208 32.08 -5.78 12.06
C PHE A 208 32.53 -6.26 13.44
N ASN A 209 31.78 -7.15 14.10
CA ASN A 209 32.20 -7.79 15.34
C ASN A 209 33.35 -8.82 15.16
N ILE A 210 33.65 -9.25 13.92
CA ILE A 210 34.74 -10.19 13.63
C ILE A 210 36.10 -9.47 13.57
N ILE A 211 36.13 -8.19 13.21
CA ILE A 211 37.35 -7.37 13.13
C ILE A 211 38.11 -7.31 14.47
N PRO A 212 37.50 -6.98 15.63
CA PRO A 212 38.22 -6.98 16.92
C PRO A 212 38.72 -8.37 17.33
N TYR A 213 38.04 -9.44 16.92
CA TYR A 213 38.46 -10.82 17.21
C TYR A 213 39.72 -11.22 16.42
N LEU A 214 39.82 -10.79 15.16
CA LEU A 214 41.00 -11.02 14.32
C LEU A 214 42.21 -10.16 14.75
N GLU A 215 42.00 -8.93 15.20
CA GLU A 215 43.06 -8.09 15.76
C GLU A 215 43.62 -8.65 17.07
N ASN A 216 42.76 -9.11 17.98
CA ASN A 216 43.19 -9.72 19.25
C ASN A 216 43.95 -11.03 19.04
N LYS A 217 43.58 -11.84 18.05
CA LYS A 217 44.35 -13.06 17.69
C LYS A 217 45.72 -12.73 17.09
N LYS A 218 45.85 -11.67 16.28
CA LYS A 218 47.16 -11.23 15.76
C LYS A 218 48.05 -10.63 16.85
N LYS A 219 47.49 -9.86 17.80
CA LYS A 219 48.23 -9.34 18.96
C LYS A 219 48.69 -10.45 19.92
N ALA A 220 47.82 -11.43 20.20
CA ALA A 220 48.18 -12.59 21.03
C ALA A 220 49.28 -13.47 20.39
N LYS A 221 49.28 -13.62 19.06
CA LYS A 221 50.34 -14.36 18.34
C LYS A 221 51.68 -13.61 18.34
N LYS A 222 51.66 -12.27 18.35
CA LYS A 222 52.88 -11.44 18.40
C LYS A 222 53.50 -11.34 19.80
N GLN A 223 52.72 -11.56 20.86
CA GLN A 223 53.20 -11.54 22.24
C GLN A 223 53.76 -12.89 22.72
N ALA A 224 53.41 -14.00 22.06
CA ALA A 224 53.96 -15.33 22.36
C ALA A 224 55.38 -15.56 21.79
N GLU A 225 55.87 -14.69 20.90
CA GLU A 225 57.17 -14.84 20.22
C GLU A 225 58.27 -13.95 20.82
N ALA A 226 57.96 -13.11 21.81
CA ALA A 226 58.90 -12.23 22.47
C ALA A 226 59.12 -12.62 23.94
N THR A 227 59.78 -13.75 24.18
CA THR A 227 60.49 -13.97 25.45
C THR A 227 61.99 -13.90 25.18
N PRO A 228 62.68 -12.81 25.56
CA PRO A 228 64.12 -12.85 25.70
C PRO A 228 64.51 -13.03 27.16
N ALA A 229 65.51 -13.90 27.32
CA ALA A 229 66.30 -14.06 28.52
C ALA A 229 67.11 -12.79 28.86
N SER A 230 67.33 -12.61 30.16
CA SER A 230 68.63 -12.25 30.77
C SER A 230 69.27 -10.87 30.52
N VAL A 231 69.25 -10.08 31.60
CA VAL A 231 70.40 -9.39 32.26
C VAL A 231 70.79 -7.95 31.87
N ALA A 232 70.86 -7.15 32.95
CA ALA A 232 71.69 -5.98 33.28
C ALA A 232 71.47 -4.60 32.63
N ALA A 233 70.99 -3.69 33.51
CA ALA A 233 71.51 -2.36 33.81
C ALA A 233 71.90 -1.41 32.65
N THR A 234 71.14 -0.32 32.48
CA THR A 234 71.60 1.06 32.75
C THR A 234 70.45 2.05 32.59
N ALA A 235 70.61 3.21 33.24
CA ALA A 235 69.60 4.23 33.45
C ALA A 235 69.24 5.07 32.22
N SER A 236 68.07 5.71 32.32
CA SER A 236 67.74 7.07 31.87
C SER A 236 66.65 7.20 30.81
N THR A 237 65.74 8.11 31.18
CA THR A 237 64.84 8.92 30.35
C THR A 237 63.47 8.31 30.07
N ALA A 238 62.53 8.65 30.95
CA ALA A 238 61.11 8.65 30.64
C ALA A 238 60.85 9.65 29.50
N THR A 239 60.58 9.13 28.31
CA THR A 239 59.88 9.86 27.26
C THR A 239 58.39 9.66 27.49
N VAL A 240 57.77 10.73 28.00
CA VAL A 240 56.32 10.85 28.10
C VAL A 240 55.76 10.85 26.69
N ASP A 241 54.78 9.99 26.48
CA ASP A 241 53.89 9.93 25.33
C ASP A 241 53.13 11.26 25.21
N VAL A 242 53.61 12.16 24.34
CA VAL A 242 52.97 13.46 24.01
C VAL A 242 52.23 13.35 22.66
N THR A 243 52.06 12.14 22.14
CA THR A 243 51.56 11.93 20.77
C THR A 243 50.06 11.73 20.66
N ASP A 244 49.31 11.54 21.74
CA ASP A 244 47.88 11.19 21.65
C ASP A 244 46.88 12.36 21.73
N ASP A 245 47.30 13.55 22.20
CA ASP A 245 46.34 14.66 22.46
C ASP A 245 46.41 15.80 21.43
N SER A 246 47.17 15.69 20.33
CA SER A 246 47.34 16.79 19.37
C SER A 246 46.04 17.17 18.66
N GLU A 247 45.19 16.19 18.33
CA GLU A 247 43.89 16.42 17.73
C GLU A 247 42.93 17.11 18.71
N LEU A 248 42.93 16.68 19.98
CA LEU A 248 42.13 17.29 21.04
C LEU A 248 42.56 18.73 21.31
N ILE A 249 43.87 18.99 21.36
CA ILE A 249 44.43 20.33 21.52
C ILE A 249 44.00 21.25 20.36
N ALA A 250 44.04 20.75 19.12
CA ALA A 250 43.66 21.53 17.93
C ALA A 250 42.18 21.93 17.92
N VAL A 251 41.28 20.98 18.25
CA VAL A 251 39.83 21.27 18.30
C VAL A 251 39.50 22.26 19.41
N ILE A 252 40.12 22.11 20.58
CA ILE A 252 39.92 23.03 21.71
C ILE A 252 40.45 24.43 21.37
N ALA A 253 41.61 24.52 20.72
CA ALA A 253 42.16 25.80 20.30
C ALA A 253 41.27 26.51 19.27
N ALA A 254 40.77 25.78 18.27
CA ALA A 254 39.84 26.33 17.29
C ALA A 254 38.53 26.81 17.94
N ALA A 255 37.98 26.05 18.89
CA ALA A 255 36.75 26.41 19.60
C ALA A 255 36.92 27.68 20.46
N ILE A 256 38.05 27.80 21.17
CA ILE A 256 38.33 29.00 21.99
C ILE A 256 38.45 30.22 21.08
N ALA A 257 39.28 30.15 20.03
CA ALA A 257 39.46 31.24 19.07
C ALA A 257 38.13 31.68 18.43
N ALA A 258 37.27 30.72 18.06
CA ALA A 258 35.95 31.02 17.52
C ALA A 258 35.01 31.70 18.54
N SER A 259 35.09 31.33 19.82
CA SER A 259 34.20 31.85 20.87
C SER A 259 34.60 33.23 21.39
N THR A 260 35.90 33.54 21.40
CA THR A 260 36.43 34.79 21.96
C THR A 260 36.85 35.79 20.88
N GLY A 261 36.95 35.35 19.62
CA GLY A 261 37.47 36.16 18.51
C GLY A 261 38.98 36.44 18.61
N ALA A 262 39.70 35.77 19.51
CA ALA A 262 41.15 35.91 19.68
C ALA A 262 41.93 34.96 18.76
N SER A 263 43.17 35.30 18.42
CA SER A 263 44.03 34.42 17.60
C SER A 263 44.44 33.19 18.40
N THR A 264 44.70 32.07 17.72
CA THR A 264 45.25 30.86 18.36
C THR A 264 46.65 31.07 18.93
N ASP A 265 47.32 32.17 18.59
CA ASP A 265 48.64 32.55 19.12
C ASP A 265 48.55 33.19 20.53
N ASP A 266 47.37 33.67 20.93
CA ASP A 266 47.19 34.40 22.19
C ASP A 266 47.09 33.46 23.41
N PHE A 267 46.98 32.14 23.21
CA PHE A 267 46.83 31.17 24.28
C PHE A 267 47.40 29.79 23.91
N VAL A 268 47.76 29.00 24.93
CA VAL A 268 48.34 27.65 24.75
C VAL A 268 47.48 26.60 25.46
N VAL A 269 47.01 25.61 24.70
CA VAL A 269 46.23 24.47 25.22
C VAL A 269 47.17 23.28 25.44
N ARG A 270 47.19 22.72 26.65
CA ARG A 270 47.96 21.52 26.99
C ARG A 270 47.22 20.63 27.98
N SER A 271 47.44 19.33 27.85
CA SER A 271 46.91 18.32 28.77
C SER A 271 47.61 18.44 30.15
N ILE A 272 46.83 18.44 31.24
CA ILE A 272 47.35 18.45 32.62
C ILE A 272 46.73 17.27 33.38
N LYS A 273 47.57 16.34 33.85
CA LYS A 273 47.15 15.26 34.76
C LYS A 273 47.27 15.73 36.20
N ARG A 274 46.13 15.84 36.90
CA ARG A 274 46.08 16.14 38.34
C ARG A 274 46.54 14.90 39.12
N ARG A 275 47.61 15.03 39.92
CA ARG A 275 48.01 13.99 40.87
C ARG A 275 47.03 14.03 42.05
N PHE A 276 46.34 12.93 42.30
CA PHE A 276 45.66 12.68 43.57
C PHE A 276 46.52 11.73 44.40
#